data_AF-A0A397JBJ1-F1
#
_entry.id   AF-A0A397JBJ1-F1
#
_cell.length_a   1.000
_cell.length_b   1.000
_cell.length_c   1.000
_cell.angle_alpha   90.00
_cell.angle_beta   90.00
_cell.angle_gamma   90.00
#
_symmetry.space_group_name_H-M   'P 1'
#
loop_
_entity.id
_entity.type
_entity.pdbx_description
1 polymer ?
#
loop_
_entity_poly.entity_id
_entity_poly.type
_entity_poly.pdbx_seq_one_letter_code
_entity_poly.pdbx_strand_id
1 'polypeptide(L)'
;MNDPNINDNMIKGFNQFLKCFDDFLDNILEVKNIKECDIIIYGMATLENGLIIRAKNKFHDKLWFSNVAISMDSNESSDYQSDEGLCYGKILLMAKIEIEEKPPLNLALVQ
;
A
#
# COMPACT_ATOMS: atom_id res chain seq x y z
N MET A 1 12.64 18.63 -9.51
CA MET A 1 12.10 18.09 -10.77
C MET A 1 10.60 17.91 -10.55
N ASN A 2 9.74 18.77 -11.09
CA ASN A 2 8.29 18.69 -10.89
C ASN A 2 7.67 18.04 -12.12
N ASP A 3 7.59 16.72 -12.11
CA ASP A 3 6.78 15.99 -13.09
C ASP A 3 5.30 16.24 -12.73
N PRO A 4 4.47 16.78 -13.65
CA PRO A 4 3.04 17.01 -13.41
C PRO A 4 2.25 15.72 -13.15
N ASN A 5 2.85 14.55 -13.38
CA ASN A 5 2.31 13.25 -13.03
C ASN A 5 2.67 12.82 -11.59
N ILE A 6 3.52 13.53 -10.86
CA ILE A 6 3.86 13.18 -9.48
C ILE A 6 3.10 14.12 -8.54
N ASN A 7 2.22 13.56 -7.70
CA ASN A 7 1.44 14.29 -6.70
C ASN A 7 1.98 14.04 -5.29
N ASP A 8 1.75 15.00 -4.37
CA ASP A 8 2.12 14.94 -2.96
C ASP A 8 1.71 13.64 -2.24
N ASN A 9 0.52 13.08 -2.52
CA ASN A 9 0.09 11.81 -1.94
C ASN A 9 0.94 10.63 -2.40
N MET A 10 1.41 10.63 -3.66
CA MET A 10 2.34 9.60 -4.13
C MET A 10 3.69 9.79 -3.46
N ILE A 11 4.24 11.01 -3.46
CA ILE A 11 5.53 11.29 -2.81
C ILE A 11 5.47 10.85 -1.34
N LYS A 12 4.38 11.21 -0.64
CA LYS A 12 4.14 10.80 0.73
C LYS A 12 4.04 9.29 0.87
N GLY A 13 3.24 8.63 0.01
CA GLY A 13 3.08 7.19 0.02
C GLY A 13 4.40 6.44 -0.21
N PHE A 14 5.21 6.88 -1.19
CA PHE A 14 6.53 6.32 -1.43
C PHE A 14 7.50 6.57 -0.28
N ASN A 15 7.56 7.79 0.26
CA ASN A 15 8.44 8.10 1.38
C ASN A 15 8.09 7.27 2.63
N GLN A 16 6.80 7.08 2.89
CA GLN A 16 6.33 6.24 3.99
C GLN A 16 6.62 4.77 3.73
N PHE A 17 6.34 4.28 2.52
CA PHE A 17 6.63 2.92 2.11
C PHE A 17 8.12 2.60 2.26
N LEU A 18 9.00 3.42 1.68
CA LEU A 18 10.45 3.23 1.78
C LEU A 18 10.93 3.24 3.24
N LYS A 19 10.35 4.10 4.09
CA LYS A 19 10.73 4.17 5.50
C LYS A 19 10.43 2.88 6.26
N CYS A 20 9.33 2.20 5.95
CA CYS A 20 8.94 0.95 6.62
C CYS A 20 9.30 -0.30 5.82
N PHE A 21 9.83 -0.17 4.60
CA PHE A 21 10.05 -1.30 3.72
C PHE A 21 11.13 -2.24 4.27
N ASP A 22 12.26 -1.69 4.73
CA ASP A 22 13.33 -2.49 5.33
C ASP A 22 12.82 -3.23 6.58
N ASP A 23 12.09 -2.53 7.46
CA ASP A 23 11.46 -3.14 8.64
C ASP A 23 10.46 -4.24 8.27
N PHE A 24 9.72 -4.09 7.17
CA PHE A 24 8.78 -5.10 6.68
C PHE A 24 9.52 -6.34 6.16
N LEU A 25 10.60 -6.17 5.40
CA LEU A 25 11.40 -7.28 4.89
C LEU A 25 12.06 -8.07 6.02
N ASP A 26 12.64 -7.38 7.00
CA ASP A 26 13.37 -7.99 8.11
C ASP A 26 12.46 -8.62 9.16
N ASN A 27 11.40 -7.92 9.58
CA ASN A 27 10.59 -8.32 10.73
C ASN A 27 9.33 -9.12 10.35
N ILE A 28 8.76 -8.88 9.16
CA ILE A 28 7.51 -9.54 8.75
C ILE A 28 7.79 -10.70 7.82
N LEU A 29 8.63 -10.50 6.80
CA LEU A 29 8.97 -11.58 5.87
C LEU A 29 10.11 -12.46 6.37
N GLU A 30 10.86 -12.00 7.37
CA GLU A 30 12.03 -12.68 7.93
C GLU A 30 13.05 -13.07 6.86
N VAL A 31 13.13 -12.32 5.76
CA VAL A 31 14.05 -12.62 4.66
C VAL A 31 15.37 -11.90 4.92
N LYS A 32 16.42 -12.69 5.16
CA LYS A 32 17.77 -12.17 5.33
C LYS A 32 18.54 -12.30 4.02
N ASN A 33 19.19 -11.22 3.59
CA ASN A 33 20.05 -11.16 2.40
C ASN A 33 19.30 -11.27 1.05
N ILE A 34 18.27 -10.46 0.85
CA ILE A 34 17.63 -10.30 -0.46
C ILE A 34 18.65 -9.75 -1.45
N LYS A 35 18.93 -10.51 -2.53
CA LYS A 35 19.82 -10.04 -3.60
C LYS A 35 19.10 -9.05 -4.52
N GLU A 36 17.85 -9.34 -4.84
CA GLU A 36 17.01 -8.57 -5.73
C GLU A 36 15.54 -8.69 -5.29
N CYS A 37 14.81 -7.59 -5.42
CA CYS A 37 13.40 -7.50 -5.10
C CYS A 37 12.72 -6.63 -6.15
N ASP A 38 11.69 -7.18 -6.79
CA ASP A 38 10.86 -6.44 -7.72
C ASP A 38 9.68 -5.83 -6.99
N ILE A 39 9.45 -4.54 -7.24
CA ILE A 39 8.32 -3.79 -6.68
C ILE A 39 7.49 -3.24 -7.84
N ILE A 40 6.31 -3.82 -8.04
CA ILE A 40 5.39 -3.47 -9.12
C ILE A 40 4.29 -2.60 -8.53
N ILE A 41 4.15 -1.37 -9.00
CA ILE A 41 3.16 -0.42 -8.48
C ILE A 41 1.94 -0.37 -9.39
N TYR A 42 0.75 -0.49 -8.77
CA TYR A 42 -0.52 -0.47 -9.47
C TYR A 42 -1.29 0.82 -9.20
N GLY A 43 -1.83 1.41 -10.26
CA GLY A 43 -2.76 2.54 -10.15
C GLY A 43 -4.19 2.12 -9.76
N MET A 44 -4.54 0.85 -9.97
CA MET A 44 -5.84 0.28 -9.60
C MET A 44 -5.72 -1.23 -9.37
N ALA A 45 -6.64 -1.78 -8.56
CA ALA A 45 -6.82 -3.22 -8.40
C ALA A 45 -8.31 -3.55 -8.29
N THR A 46 -8.68 -4.75 -8.73
CA THR A 46 -10.02 -5.30 -8.58
C THR A 46 -10.00 -6.29 -7.43
N LEU A 47 -10.87 -6.06 -6.45
CA LEU A 47 -11.07 -6.95 -5.31
C LEU A 47 -11.89 -8.18 -5.73
N GLU A 48 -11.85 -9.25 -4.93
CA GLU A 48 -12.59 -10.49 -5.22
C GLU A 48 -14.10 -10.28 -5.36
N ASN A 49 -14.65 -9.31 -4.63
CA ASN A 49 -16.06 -8.92 -4.73
C ASN A 49 -16.39 -8.03 -5.95
N GLY A 50 -15.44 -7.82 -6.86
CA GLY A 50 -15.59 -7.01 -8.07
C GLY A 50 -15.46 -5.50 -7.86
N LEU A 51 -15.29 -5.02 -6.63
CA LEU A 51 -15.05 -3.60 -6.37
C LEU A 51 -13.66 -3.18 -6.84
N ILE A 52 -13.54 -1.93 -7.25
CA ILE A 52 -12.28 -1.37 -7.76
C ILE A 52 -11.71 -0.38 -6.75
N ILE A 53 -10.48 -0.65 -6.30
CA ILE A 53 -9.67 0.27 -5.50
C ILE A 53 -8.64 0.96 -6.39
N ARG A 54 -8.29 2.20 -6.03
CA ARG A 54 -7.48 3.09 -6.87
C ARG A 54 -6.48 3.87 -6.05
N ALA A 55 -5.27 4.00 -6.60
CA ALA A 55 -4.19 4.81 -6.08
C ALA A 55 -3.50 5.52 -7.26
N LYS A 56 -4.23 6.40 -7.95
CA LYS A 56 -3.77 7.04 -9.18
C LYS A 56 -3.72 8.56 -9.05
N ASN A 57 -2.59 9.13 -9.43
CA ASN A 57 -2.33 10.57 -9.58
C ASN A 57 -3.34 11.32 -10.44
N LYS A 58 -3.69 10.77 -11.60
CA LYS A 58 -4.35 11.51 -12.66
C LYS A 58 -5.24 10.60 -13.48
N PHE A 59 -6.55 10.76 -13.30
CA PHE A 59 -7.57 10.22 -14.17
C PHE A 59 -8.50 11.36 -14.58
N HIS A 60 -8.50 11.71 -15.87
CA HIS A 60 -9.18 12.92 -16.40
C HIS A 60 -8.85 14.19 -15.59
N ASP A 61 -7.56 14.45 -15.39
CA ASP A 61 -7.04 15.61 -14.65
C ASP A 61 -7.43 15.70 -13.16
N LYS A 62 -7.96 14.61 -12.59
CA LYS A 62 -8.33 14.53 -11.17
C LYS A 62 -7.54 13.44 -10.43
N LEU A 63 -7.26 13.72 -9.16
CA LEU A 63 -6.72 12.75 -8.21
C LEU A 63 -7.75 11.63 -8.01
N TRP A 64 -7.31 10.38 -8.11
CA TRP A 64 -8.20 9.23 -7.98
C TRP A 64 -7.64 8.20 -7.00
N PHE A 65 -7.92 8.47 -5.72
CA PHE A 65 -7.58 7.61 -4.59
C PHE A 65 -8.86 7.13 -3.92
N SER A 66 -8.92 5.84 -3.57
CA SER A 66 -10.05 5.27 -2.85
C SER A 66 -9.90 5.44 -1.34
N ASN A 67 -10.99 5.80 -0.68
CA ASN A 67 -11.12 5.58 0.77
C ASN A 67 -11.61 4.15 1.00
N VAL A 68 -11.10 3.50 2.04
CA VAL A 68 -11.39 2.11 2.39
C VAL A 68 -11.69 1.97 3.86
N ALA A 69 -12.48 0.94 4.19
CA ALA A 69 -12.59 0.40 5.53
C ALA A 69 -11.75 -0.88 5.59
N ILE A 70 -10.99 -1.05 6.66
CA ILE A 70 -10.08 -2.17 6.90
C ILE A 70 -10.59 -2.90 8.13
N SER A 71 -10.89 -4.19 7.96
CA SER A 71 -11.13 -5.08 9.10
C SER A 71 -9.78 -5.45 9.68
N MET A 72 -9.51 -5.00 10.90
CA MET A 72 -8.25 -5.30 11.60
C MET A 72 -8.34 -6.66 12.29
N ASP A 73 -7.19 -7.30 12.53
CA ASP A 73 -7.13 -8.39 13.48
C ASP A 73 -7.59 -7.89 14.86
N SER A 74 -8.40 -8.66 15.57
CA SER A 74 -8.95 -8.24 16.86
C SER A 74 -7.85 -7.95 17.90
N ASN A 75 -6.71 -8.65 17.81
CA ASN A 75 -5.59 -8.47 18.72
C ASN A 75 -4.82 -7.16 18.47
N GLU A 76 -4.89 -6.63 17.25
CA GLU A 76 -4.21 -5.38 16.84
C GLU A 76 -5.19 -4.19 16.76
N SER A 77 -6.49 -4.44 16.96
CA SER A 77 -7.54 -3.41 16.84
C SER A 77 -7.36 -2.20 17.76
N SER A 78 -6.69 -2.37 18.90
CA SER A 78 -6.36 -1.30 19.85
C SER A 78 -5.19 -0.42 19.41
N ASP A 79 -4.36 -0.88 18.48
CA ASP A 79 -3.18 -0.14 18.02
C ASP A 79 -3.56 0.96 17.03
N TYR A 80 -4.82 0.95 16.58
CA TYR A 80 -5.37 1.88 15.61
C TYR A 80 -6.68 2.48 16.12
N GLN A 81 -7.01 3.68 15.65
CA GLN A 81 -8.31 4.27 15.88
C GLN A 81 -9.35 3.52 15.04
N SER A 82 -10.10 2.62 15.69
CA SER A 82 -11.12 1.79 15.06
C SER A 82 -12.53 2.13 15.55
N ASP A 83 -13.51 1.89 14.69
CA ASP A 83 -14.94 1.95 14.96
C ASP A 83 -15.51 0.55 14.77
N GLU A 84 -15.92 -0.09 15.86
CA GLU A 84 -16.39 -1.49 15.85
C GLU A 84 -15.40 -2.48 15.18
N GLY A 85 -14.09 -2.25 15.34
CA GLY A 85 -13.03 -3.08 14.74
C GLY A 85 -12.67 -2.72 13.29
N LEU A 86 -13.31 -1.70 12.71
CA LEU A 86 -12.98 -1.16 11.40
C LEU A 86 -12.10 0.08 11.51
N CYS A 87 -10.97 0.08 10.81
CA CYS A 87 -10.16 1.25 10.54
C CYS A 87 -10.59 1.89 9.21
N TYR A 88 -10.58 3.21 9.11
CA TYR A 88 -10.84 3.91 7.86
C TYR A 88 -9.60 4.65 7.42
N GLY A 89 -9.29 4.57 6.13
CA GLY A 89 -8.18 5.32 5.59
C GLY A 89 -8.23 5.47 4.08
N LYS A 90 -7.29 6.26 3.57
CA LYS A 90 -7.11 6.50 2.14
C LYS A 90 -5.94 5.67 1.64
N ILE A 91 -6.15 4.94 0.55
CA ILE A 91 -5.04 4.25 -0.12
C ILE A 91 -4.11 5.30 -0.72
N LEU A 92 -2.81 5.21 -0.41
CA LEU A 92 -1.77 6.06 -0.97
C LEU A 92 -0.95 5.35 -2.05
N LEU A 93 -0.73 4.04 -1.88
CA LEU A 93 0.08 3.22 -2.77
C LEU A 93 -0.48 1.79 -2.79
N MET A 94 -0.42 1.14 -3.95
CA MET A 94 -0.61 -0.30 -4.07
C MET A 94 0.61 -0.88 -4.77
N ALA A 95 1.18 -1.92 -4.19
CA ALA A 95 2.39 -2.54 -4.71
C ALA A 95 2.30 -4.06 -4.61
N LYS A 96 2.88 -4.75 -5.59
CA LYS A 96 3.24 -6.16 -5.48
C LYS A 96 4.73 -6.26 -5.27
N ILE A 97 5.10 -7.05 -4.27
CA ILE A 97 6.49 -7.37 -3.94
C ILE A 97 6.75 -8.79 -4.44
N GLU A 98 7.80 -8.95 -5.23
CA GLU A 98 8.29 -10.24 -5.71
C GLU A 98 9.74 -10.42 -5.26
N ILE A 99 9.98 -11.48 -4.50
CA ILE A 99 11.29 -11.89 -3.97
C ILE A 99 11.41 -13.37 -4.30
N GLU A 100 12.53 -13.81 -4.88
CA GLU A 100 12.70 -15.18 -5.39
C GLU A 100 12.38 -16.26 -4.34
N GLU A 101 12.75 -16.01 -3.08
CA GLU A 101 12.59 -16.95 -1.96
C GLU A 101 11.18 -16.96 -1.34
N LYS A 102 10.27 -16.07 -1.76
CA LYS A 102 8.94 -15.89 -1.14
C LYS A 102 7.83 -15.84 -2.19
N PRO A 103 6.60 -16.26 -1.82
CA PRO A 103 5.46 -16.03 -2.69
C PRO A 103 5.25 -14.51 -2.90
N PRO A 104 4.74 -14.10 -4.06
CA PRO A 104 4.44 -12.70 -4.32
C PRO A 104 3.39 -12.15 -3.35
N LEU A 105 3.59 -10.92 -2.89
CA LEU A 105 2.73 -10.27 -1.90
C LEU A 105 2.10 -9.02 -2.49
N ASN A 106 0.78 -8.90 -2.34
CA ASN A 106 0.05 -7.68 -2.72
C ASN A 106 -0.19 -6.83 -1.47
N LEU A 107 0.33 -5.61 -1.47
CA LEU A 107 0.22 -4.65 -0.38
C LEU A 107 -0.51 -3.39 -0.82
N ALA A 108 -1.19 -2.77 0.14
CA ALA A 108 -1.71 -1.42 0.02
C ALA A 108 -1.26 -0.59 1.22
N LEU A 109 -0.64 0.57 0.96
CA LEU A 109 -0.34 1.55 2.00
C LEU A 109 -1.57 2.43 2.21
N VAL A 110 -2.06 2.48 3.45
CA VAL A 110 -3.25 3.23 3.84
C VAL A 110 -2.90 4.25 4.93
N GLN A 111 -3.55 5.42 4.90
CA GLN A 111 -3.28 6.55 5.81
C GLN A 111 -4.56 7.25 6.29
#